data_AF-A0A939B075-F1
#
_entry.id   AF-A0A939B075-F1
#
_cell.length_a   1.000
_cell.length_b   1.000
_cell.length_c   1.000
_cell.angle_alpha   90.00
_cell.angle_beta   90.00
_cell.angle_gamma   90.00
#
_symmetry.space_group_name_H-M   'P 1'
#
loop_
_entity.id
_entity.type
_entity.pdbx_description
1 polymer ?
#
loop_
_entity_poly.entity_id
_entity_poly.type
_entity_poly.pdbx_seq_one_letter_code
_entity_poly.pdbx_strand_id
1 'polypeptide(L)'
;MVDLLLMSALLTALPPTARLLLVGDAGQLPPVGTGAVLEELCRPACREQLGSAVIELTTTYRNNGAIAAVASALRQPQPSGSDPLEALRPQLEQLEPNANLQWLEAPVTQLPPAVLQPLRAQQQRLRELSQGLRWQGEQVHPEDNVALLEALEARIALSPLRQGPWGVEALHRALLGSALGAPLERWPLGTPVLNRLNRPEQELSNGDIGVLVERDGLRLVWMSAGRLLHPARLAGAEPALALTVHKAQGSQYGEVLLLLPPSRHGDPRLLYTGLTRARRRVLLVTPGQPT
;
A
#
# COMPACT_ATOMS: atom_id res chain seq x y z
N MET A 1 3.25 -13.01 1.71
CA MET A 1 4.09 -12.37 2.75
C MET A 1 5.01 -13.36 3.46
N VAL A 2 4.58 -14.59 3.76
CA VAL A 2 5.45 -15.64 4.32
C VAL A 2 6.21 -16.34 3.20
N ASP A 3 7.53 -16.22 3.19
CA ASP A 3 8.42 -16.91 2.25
C ASP A 3 8.76 -18.33 2.73
N LEU A 4 9.53 -19.07 1.93
CA LEU A 4 9.88 -20.45 2.24
C LEU A 4 10.71 -20.59 3.53
N LEU A 5 11.63 -19.66 3.77
CA LEU A 5 12.50 -19.70 4.96
C LEU A 5 11.68 -19.46 6.23
N LEU A 6 10.81 -18.46 6.22
CA LEU A 6 9.94 -18.15 7.35
C LEU A 6 8.91 -19.26 7.59
N MET A 7 8.37 -19.88 6.54
CA MET A 7 7.49 -21.05 6.68
C MET A 7 8.24 -22.23 7.31
N SER A 8 9.47 -22.51 6.86
CA SER A 8 10.28 -23.60 7.42
C SER A 8 10.58 -23.36 8.91
N ALA A 9 10.97 -22.13 9.28
CA ALA A 9 11.20 -21.73 10.66
C ALA A 9 9.92 -21.88 11.51
N LEU A 10 8.76 -21.45 10.98
CA LEU A 10 7.46 -21.61 11.63
C LEU A 10 7.16 -23.10 11.89
N LEU A 11 7.24 -23.94 10.86
CA LEU A 11 6.96 -25.37 10.98
C LEU A 11 7.89 -26.07 11.97
N THR A 12 9.17 -25.69 11.99
CA THR A 12 10.17 -26.24 12.93
C THR A 12 9.87 -25.85 14.38
N ALA A 13 9.33 -24.65 14.60
CA ALA A 13 9.01 -24.16 15.94
C ALA A 13 7.66 -24.70 16.48
N LEU A 14 6.81 -25.27 15.62
CA LEU A 14 5.50 -25.78 16.02
C LEU A 14 5.61 -27.12 16.76
N PRO A 15 4.98 -27.26 17.94
CA PRO A 15 4.84 -28.56 18.60
C PRO A 15 4.08 -29.57 17.71
N PRO A 16 4.37 -30.88 17.81
CA PRO A 16 3.69 -31.91 17.01
C PRO A 16 2.16 -31.96 17.17
N THR A 17 1.66 -31.48 18.31
CA THR A 17 0.22 -31.43 18.63
C THR A 17 -0.47 -30.14 18.18
N ALA A 18 0.28 -29.17 17.67
CA ALA A 18 -0.27 -27.89 17.23
C ALA A 18 -1.05 -28.05 15.91
N ARG A 19 -2.09 -27.24 15.75
CA ARG A 19 -2.81 -27.10 14.48
C ARG A 19 -2.41 -25.78 13.84
N LEU A 20 -2.00 -25.82 12.58
CA LEU A 20 -1.65 -24.64 11.80
C LEU A 20 -2.79 -24.28 10.85
N LEU A 21 -3.31 -23.06 10.97
CA LEU A 21 -4.25 -22.49 10.00
C LEU A 21 -3.52 -21.39 9.22
N LEU A 22 -3.39 -21.58 7.91
CA LEU A 22 -2.85 -20.57 7.00
C LEU A 22 -4.00 -19.80 6.36
N VAL A 23 -3.93 -18.47 6.44
CA VAL A 23 -4.92 -17.56 5.85
C VAL A 23 -4.19 -16.58 4.96
N GLY A 24 -4.67 -16.42 3.72
CA GLY A 24 -4.13 -15.47 2.78
C GLY A 24 -4.86 -15.49 1.44
N ASP A 25 -4.36 -14.68 0.51
CA ASP A 25 -4.91 -14.53 -0.83
C ASP A 25 -3.81 -14.87 -1.85
N ALA A 26 -3.94 -16.03 -2.50
CA ALA A 26 -2.97 -16.52 -3.48
C ALA A 26 -2.91 -15.67 -4.76
N GLY A 27 -3.90 -14.81 -5.01
CA GLY A 27 -3.91 -13.85 -6.12
C GLY A 27 -3.07 -12.60 -5.87
N GLN A 28 -2.65 -12.33 -4.61
CA GLN A 28 -1.79 -11.20 -4.30
C GLN A 28 -0.34 -11.46 -4.70
N LEU A 29 0.45 -10.38 -4.74
CA LEU A 29 1.89 -10.45 -4.99
C LEU A 29 2.56 -11.46 -4.03
N PRO A 30 3.49 -12.29 -4.55
CA PRO A 30 4.21 -13.24 -3.72
C PRO A 30 5.05 -12.53 -2.65
N PRO A 31 5.54 -13.27 -1.64
CA PRO A 31 6.56 -12.75 -0.73
C PRO A 31 7.76 -12.14 -1.51
N VAL A 32 8.43 -11.15 -0.91
CA VAL A 32 9.68 -10.60 -1.46
C VAL A 32 10.82 -11.62 -1.39
N GLY A 33 10.82 -12.46 -0.35
CA GLY A 33 11.74 -13.59 -0.22
C GLY A 33 11.39 -14.75 -1.13
N THR A 34 12.28 -15.73 -1.21
CA THR A 34 12.14 -16.87 -2.13
C THR A 34 11.00 -17.80 -1.73
N GLY A 35 10.18 -18.20 -2.72
CA GLY A 35 9.16 -19.23 -2.58
C GLY A 35 7.79 -18.67 -2.18
N ALA A 36 6.81 -18.82 -3.08
CA ALA A 36 5.42 -18.45 -2.86
C ALA A 36 4.64 -19.63 -2.25
N VAL A 37 4.87 -19.93 -0.97
CA VAL A 37 4.34 -21.14 -0.32
C VAL A 37 2.81 -21.27 -0.46
N LEU A 38 2.06 -20.20 -0.16
CA LEU A 38 0.60 -20.25 -0.23
C LEU A 38 0.10 -20.52 -1.65
N GLU A 39 0.76 -19.94 -2.66
CA GLU A 39 0.42 -20.18 -4.06
C GLU A 39 0.67 -21.64 -4.44
N GLU A 40 1.81 -22.21 -4.02
CA GLU A 40 2.14 -23.61 -4.25
C GLU A 40 1.07 -24.53 -3.64
N LEU A 41 0.67 -24.27 -2.39
CA LEU A 41 -0.38 -25.04 -1.71
C LEU A 41 -1.75 -24.91 -2.40
N CYS A 42 -1.99 -23.81 -3.13
CA CYS A 42 -3.19 -23.60 -3.92
C CYS A 42 -3.14 -24.22 -5.33
N ARG A 43 -2.04 -24.87 -5.74
CA ARG A 43 -2.02 -25.60 -7.03
C ARG A 43 -2.95 -26.81 -7.02
N PRO A 44 -3.54 -27.20 -8.16
CA PRO A 44 -4.51 -28.32 -8.21
C PRO A 44 -4.01 -29.61 -7.54
N ALA A 45 -2.77 -30.02 -7.82
CA ALA A 45 -2.17 -31.22 -7.23
C ALA A 45 -2.03 -31.14 -5.69
N CYS A 46 -1.61 -29.98 -5.17
CA CYS A 46 -1.50 -29.77 -3.73
C CYS A 46 -2.87 -29.67 -3.06
N ARG A 47 -3.84 -29.00 -3.69
CA ARG A 47 -5.22 -28.93 -3.20
C ARG A 47 -5.87 -30.31 -3.12
N GLU A 48 -5.63 -31.17 -4.11
CA GLU A 48 -6.11 -32.55 -4.12
C GLU A 48 -5.53 -33.35 -2.94
N GLN A 49 -4.23 -33.23 -2.68
CA GLN A 49 -3.56 -33.89 -1.55
C GLN A 49 -4.06 -33.39 -0.19
N LEU A 50 -4.32 -32.09 -0.06
CA LEU A 50 -4.80 -31.48 1.19
C LEU A 50 -6.30 -31.71 1.41
N GLY A 51 -7.07 -32.03 0.37
CA GLY A 51 -8.49 -32.33 0.44
C GLY A 51 -9.30 -31.24 1.16
N SER A 52 -10.06 -31.64 2.18
CA SER A 52 -10.93 -30.74 2.96
C SER A 52 -10.19 -29.71 3.82
N ALA A 53 -8.85 -29.78 3.91
CA ALA A 53 -8.06 -28.79 4.63
C ALA A 53 -7.92 -27.47 3.87
N VAL A 54 -8.24 -27.42 2.58
CA VAL A 54 -8.23 -26.20 1.77
C VAL A 54 -9.66 -25.68 1.61
N ILE A 55 -9.91 -24.48 2.14
CA ILE A 55 -11.20 -23.80 2.03
C ILE A 55 -10.98 -22.51 1.24
N GLU A 56 -11.73 -22.35 0.15
CA GLU A 56 -11.71 -21.14 -0.66
C GLU A 56 -12.97 -20.30 -0.38
N LEU A 57 -12.77 -19.10 0.14
CA LEU A 57 -13.85 -18.16 0.39
C LEU A 57 -14.16 -17.36 -0.88
N THR A 58 -15.37 -17.52 -1.43
CA THR A 58 -15.77 -16.91 -2.70
C THR A 58 -16.57 -15.62 -2.54
N THR A 59 -17.12 -15.37 -1.35
CA THR A 59 -17.94 -14.18 -1.09
C THR A 59 -17.08 -12.96 -0.76
N THR A 60 -17.25 -11.88 -1.52
CA THR A 60 -16.59 -10.59 -1.26
C THR A 60 -17.59 -9.63 -0.61
N TYR A 61 -17.34 -9.24 0.64
CA TYR A 61 -18.21 -8.28 1.36
C TYR A 61 -17.72 -6.84 1.27
N ARG A 62 -16.39 -6.65 1.16
CA ARG A 62 -15.74 -5.36 1.35
C ARG A 62 -15.58 -4.55 0.07
N ASN A 63 -15.21 -5.22 -1.02
CA ASN A 63 -15.07 -4.59 -2.32
C ASN A 63 -16.33 -4.87 -3.13
N ASN A 64 -16.89 -3.82 -3.71
CA ASN A 64 -18.08 -3.90 -4.56
C ASN A 64 -17.84 -3.13 -5.86
N GLY A 65 -18.84 -3.11 -6.75
CA GLY A 65 -18.80 -2.32 -7.97
C GLY A 65 -17.62 -2.68 -8.90
N ALA A 66 -17.09 -1.67 -9.58
CA ALA A 66 -16.07 -1.82 -10.60
C ALA A 66 -14.73 -2.33 -10.05
N ILE A 67 -14.33 -1.94 -8.84
CA ILE A 67 -13.11 -2.48 -8.19
C ILE A 67 -13.21 -4.01 -8.07
N ALA A 68 -14.36 -4.52 -7.59
CA ALA A 68 -14.56 -5.96 -7.41
C ALA A 68 -14.63 -6.71 -8.75
N ALA A 69 -15.30 -6.12 -9.76
CA ALA A 69 -15.40 -6.70 -11.09
C ALA A 69 -14.02 -6.87 -11.75
N VAL A 70 -13.21 -5.80 -11.79
CA VAL A 70 -11.86 -5.82 -12.37
C VAL A 70 -10.93 -6.72 -11.57
N ALA A 71 -10.97 -6.67 -10.23
CA ALA A 71 -10.18 -7.57 -9.40
C ALA A 71 -10.54 -9.04 -9.62
N SER A 72 -11.81 -9.36 -9.86
CA SER A 72 -12.24 -10.72 -10.17
C SER A 72 -11.78 -11.18 -11.55
N ALA A 73 -11.82 -10.30 -12.55
CA ALA A 73 -11.31 -10.59 -13.90
C ALA A 73 -9.79 -10.89 -13.87
N LEU A 74 -9.02 -10.17 -13.05
CA LEU A 74 -7.58 -10.41 -12.87
C LEU A 74 -7.23 -11.74 -12.21
N ARG A 75 -8.18 -12.35 -11.48
CA ARG A 75 -7.99 -13.68 -10.88
C ARG A 75 -8.29 -14.82 -11.86
N GLN A 76 -8.97 -14.55 -12.97
CA GLN A 76 -9.25 -15.58 -13.95
C GLN A 76 -7.96 -15.94 -14.71
N PRO A 77 -7.79 -17.22 -15.11
CA PRO A 77 -6.65 -17.63 -15.92
C PRO A 77 -6.59 -16.79 -17.19
N GLN A 78 -5.51 -16.04 -17.36
CA GLN A 78 -5.28 -15.27 -18.56
C GLN A 78 -4.57 -16.15 -19.60
N PRO A 79 -4.85 -15.98 -20.91
CA PRO A 79 -4.10 -16.64 -21.96
C PRO A 79 -2.59 -16.39 -21.79
N SER A 80 -1.76 -17.41 -22.03
CA SER A 80 -0.31 -17.25 -21.91
C SER A 80 0.18 -16.15 -22.85
N GLY A 81 0.83 -15.12 -22.28
CA GLY A 81 1.38 -13.99 -23.04
C GLY A 81 0.41 -12.83 -23.30
N SER A 82 -0.84 -12.86 -22.83
CA SER A 82 -1.74 -11.71 -22.92
C SER A 82 -1.35 -10.62 -21.92
N ASP A 83 -1.35 -9.35 -22.33
CA ASP A 83 -1.22 -8.22 -21.42
C ASP A 83 -2.52 -8.09 -20.60
N PRO A 84 -2.47 -8.22 -19.26
CA PRO A 84 -3.63 -8.06 -18.39
C PRO A 84 -4.35 -6.72 -18.58
N LEU A 85 -3.62 -5.65 -18.90
CA LEU A 85 -4.22 -4.35 -19.09
C LEU A 85 -5.04 -4.29 -20.39
N GLU A 86 -4.53 -4.87 -21.48
CA GLU A 86 -5.26 -4.94 -22.75
C GLU A 86 -6.51 -5.83 -22.62
N ALA A 87 -6.43 -6.93 -21.88
CA ALA A 87 -7.60 -7.76 -21.59
C ALA A 87 -8.69 -7.02 -20.79
N LEU A 88 -8.29 -6.07 -19.94
CA LEU A 88 -9.21 -5.26 -19.14
C LEU A 88 -9.70 -4.00 -19.84
N ARG A 89 -9.02 -3.53 -20.90
CA ARG A 89 -9.31 -2.26 -21.58
C ARG A 89 -10.80 -2.09 -21.94
N PRO A 90 -11.51 -3.10 -22.52
CA PRO A 90 -12.93 -2.96 -22.82
C PRO A 90 -13.80 -2.71 -21.57
N GLN A 91 -13.44 -3.30 -20.43
CA GLN A 91 -14.14 -3.07 -19.16
C GLN A 91 -13.83 -1.69 -18.59
N LEU A 92 -12.58 -1.21 -18.75
CA LEU A 92 -12.17 0.11 -18.28
C LEU A 92 -12.80 1.24 -19.09
N GLU A 93 -12.97 1.06 -20.40
CA GLU A 93 -13.65 2.01 -21.29
C GLU A 93 -15.14 2.15 -21.01
N GLN A 94 -15.76 1.10 -20.46
CA GLN A 94 -17.18 1.05 -20.10
C GLN A 94 -17.47 1.47 -18.65
N LEU A 95 -16.48 2.00 -17.93
CA LEU A 95 -16.67 2.45 -16.55
C LEU A 95 -17.61 3.65 -16.48
N GLU A 96 -18.67 3.51 -15.69
CA GLU A 96 -19.58 4.62 -15.39
C GLU A 96 -18.83 5.79 -14.70
N PRO A 97 -19.20 7.06 -14.94
CA PRO A 97 -18.50 8.21 -14.36
C PRO A 97 -18.45 8.21 -12.82
N ASN A 98 -19.46 7.64 -12.17
CA ASN A 98 -19.59 7.50 -10.73
C ASN A 98 -19.09 6.15 -10.19
N ALA A 99 -18.49 5.31 -11.04
CA ALA A 99 -17.90 4.05 -10.61
C ALA A 99 -16.82 4.30 -9.56
N ASN A 100 -16.72 3.36 -8.62
CA ASN A 100 -15.69 3.39 -7.58
C ASN A 100 -14.28 3.09 -8.12
N LEU A 101 -14.15 2.71 -9.38
CA LEU A 101 -12.90 2.66 -10.12
C LEU A 101 -12.99 3.68 -11.26
N GLN A 102 -12.01 4.57 -11.34
CA GLN A 102 -11.82 5.48 -12.47
C GLN A 102 -10.52 5.13 -13.18
N TRP A 103 -10.50 5.30 -14.48
CA TRP A 103 -9.33 5.02 -15.32
C TRP A 103 -8.90 6.29 -16.05
N LEU A 104 -7.59 6.53 -16.07
CA LEU A 104 -6.97 7.67 -16.72
C LEU A 104 -5.74 7.20 -17.49
N GLU A 105 -5.70 7.50 -18.78
CA GLU A 105 -4.48 7.42 -19.57
C GLU A 105 -3.68 8.74 -19.44
N ALA A 106 -2.37 8.63 -19.21
CA ALA A 106 -1.50 9.79 -19.02
C ALA A 106 -0.10 9.58 -19.62
N PRO A 107 0.61 10.65 -20.03
CA PRO A 107 1.98 10.54 -20.51
C PRO A 107 2.94 10.12 -19.38
N VAL A 108 3.81 9.16 -19.66
CA VAL A 108 4.77 8.62 -18.67
C VAL A 108 5.89 9.59 -18.37
N THR A 109 6.05 10.68 -19.13
CA THR A 109 7.12 11.67 -18.92
C THR A 109 6.94 12.51 -17.66
N GLN A 110 5.72 12.58 -17.11
CA GLN A 110 5.41 13.40 -15.95
C GLN A 110 4.34 12.76 -15.06
N LEU A 111 4.28 13.21 -13.80
CA LEU A 111 3.23 12.79 -12.88
C LEU A 111 1.90 13.50 -13.25
N PRO A 112 0.78 12.77 -13.36
CA PRO A 112 -0.49 13.38 -13.70
C PRO A 112 -0.98 14.36 -12.62
N PRO A 113 -1.55 15.53 -12.99
CA PRO A 113 -2.18 16.44 -12.03
C PRO A 113 -3.29 15.79 -11.21
N ALA A 114 -4.05 14.87 -11.82
CA ALA A 114 -5.10 14.08 -11.16
C ALA A 114 -4.56 13.21 -10.00
N VAL A 115 -3.26 12.91 -9.98
CA VAL A 115 -2.59 12.24 -8.86
C VAL A 115 -2.03 13.24 -7.86
N LEU A 116 -1.32 14.26 -8.34
CA LEU A 116 -0.62 15.21 -7.47
C LEU A 116 -1.58 16.10 -6.66
N GLN A 117 -2.68 16.55 -7.25
CA GLN A 117 -3.61 17.46 -6.57
C GLN A 117 -4.26 16.81 -5.33
N PRO A 118 -4.85 15.59 -5.41
CA PRO A 118 -5.40 14.92 -4.22
C PRO A 118 -4.37 14.60 -3.13
N LEU A 119 -3.12 14.30 -3.51
CA LEU A 119 -2.03 14.06 -2.55
C LEU A 119 -1.60 15.34 -1.84
N ARG A 120 -1.53 16.47 -2.56
CA ARG A 120 -1.28 17.78 -1.94
C ARG A 120 -2.39 18.17 -0.98
N ALA A 121 -3.65 17.95 -1.33
CA ALA A 121 -4.78 18.17 -0.44
C ALA A 121 -4.70 17.31 0.82
N GLN A 122 -4.31 16.03 0.70
CA GLN A 122 -4.10 15.15 1.84
C GLN A 122 -2.94 15.61 2.73
N GLN A 123 -1.80 15.99 2.13
CA GLN A 123 -0.66 16.51 2.87
C GLN A 123 -1.03 17.78 3.65
N GLN A 124 -1.80 18.68 3.04
CA GLN A 124 -2.30 19.89 3.69
C GLN A 124 -3.23 19.54 4.86
N ARG A 125 -4.14 18.58 4.69
CA ARG A 125 -5.01 18.11 5.78
C ARG A 125 -4.23 17.53 6.96
N LEU A 126 -3.23 16.68 6.68
CA LEU A 126 -2.36 16.12 7.71
C LEU A 126 -1.56 17.21 8.43
N ARG A 127 -1.11 18.23 7.72
CA ARG A 127 -0.42 19.39 8.31
C ARG A 127 -1.32 20.15 9.26
N GLU A 128 -2.55 20.47 8.84
CA GLU A 128 -3.53 21.16 9.68
C GLU A 128 -3.84 20.39 10.96
N LEU A 129 -4.07 19.08 10.84
CA LEU A 129 -4.29 18.20 12.00
C LEU A 129 -3.05 18.20 12.92
N SER A 130 -1.85 18.09 12.35
CA SER A 130 -0.61 18.04 13.12
C SER A 130 -0.28 19.35 13.85
N GLN A 131 -0.73 20.49 13.32
CA GLN A 131 -0.59 21.80 13.96
C GLN A 131 -1.61 22.03 15.08
N GLY A 132 -2.78 21.40 14.99
CA GLY A 132 -3.88 21.55 15.94
C GLY A 132 -3.99 20.46 17.00
N LEU A 133 -2.94 19.63 17.18
CA LEU A 133 -3.01 18.50 18.12
C LEU A 133 -3.14 18.97 19.57
N ARG A 134 -4.15 18.44 20.26
CA ARG A 134 -4.27 18.50 21.71
C ARG A 134 -3.51 17.33 22.33
N TRP A 135 -2.95 17.56 23.50
CA TRP A 135 -2.13 16.58 24.22
C TRP A 135 -2.76 16.24 25.57
N GLN A 136 -2.72 14.97 25.95
CA GLN A 136 -3.11 14.46 27.25
C GLN A 136 -1.90 13.76 27.88
N GLY A 137 -1.16 14.48 28.72
CA GLY A 137 0.11 13.98 29.27
C GLY A 137 1.14 13.76 28.17
N GLU A 138 1.61 12.53 27.99
CA GLU A 138 2.58 12.17 26.95
C GLU A 138 1.95 11.74 25.60
N GLN A 139 0.62 11.64 25.55
CA GLN A 139 -0.11 11.11 24.41
C GLN A 139 -0.89 12.20 23.67
N VAL A 140 -1.15 11.95 22.38
CA VAL A 140 -2.09 12.76 21.60
C VAL A 140 -3.50 12.51 22.13
N HIS A 141 -4.32 13.55 22.19
CA HIS A 141 -5.72 13.44 22.62
C HIS A 141 -6.45 12.38 21.77
N PRO A 142 -7.31 11.53 22.35
CA PRO A 142 -7.92 10.40 21.64
C PRO A 142 -8.64 10.76 20.34
N GLU A 143 -9.36 11.89 20.32
CA GLU A 143 -10.05 12.38 19.10
C GLU A 143 -9.05 12.77 17.99
N ASP A 144 -7.94 13.41 18.36
CA ASP A 144 -6.93 13.85 17.40
C ASP A 144 -6.11 12.65 16.88
N ASN A 145 -5.92 11.64 17.74
CA ASN A 145 -5.32 10.35 17.39
C ASN A 145 -6.16 9.63 16.31
N VAL A 146 -7.48 9.55 16.51
CA VAL A 146 -8.42 9.00 15.52
C VAL A 146 -8.38 9.82 14.23
N ALA A 147 -8.43 11.15 14.31
CA ALA A 147 -8.41 12.02 13.14
C ALA A 147 -7.11 11.89 12.32
N LEU A 148 -5.95 11.77 12.97
CA LEU A 148 -4.67 11.53 12.30
C LEU A 148 -4.63 10.16 11.60
N LEU A 149 -5.09 9.11 12.28
CA LEU A 149 -5.15 7.76 11.71
C LEU A 149 -6.08 7.71 10.50
N GLU A 150 -7.28 8.30 10.61
CA GLU A 150 -8.22 8.41 9.50
C GLU A 150 -7.63 9.20 8.32
N ALA A 151 -6.90 10.28 8.59
CA ALA A 151 -6.25 11.08 7.54
C ALA A 151 -5.09 10.34 6.85
N LEU A 152 -4.34 9.51 7.59
CA LEU A 152 -3.31 8.63 7.01
C LEU A 152 -3.93 7.55 6.11
N GLU A 153 -5.02 6.93 6.57
CA GLU A 153 -5.70 5.88 5.82
C GLU A 153 -6.64 6.43 4.74
N ALA A 154 -6.89 7.75 4.69
CA ALA A 154 -7.85 8.33 3.76
C ALA A 154 -7.49 8.06 2.29
N ARG A 155 -6.20 8.22 1.95
CA ARG A 155 -5.72 8.09 0.57
C ARG A 155 -4.24 7.70 0.52
N ILE A 156 -3.83 6.99 -0.53
CA ILE A 156 -2.42 6.75 -0.82
C ILE A 156 -2.19 6.70 -2.34
N ALA A 157 -1.00 7.09 -2.78
CA ALA A 157 -0.53 6.74 -4.12
C ALA A 157 0.35 5.48 -4.07
N LEU A 158 0.06 4.55 -4.96
CA LEU A 158 0.79 3.30 -5.12
C LEU A 158 1.46 3.26 -6.49
N SER A 159 2.73 2.83 -6.51
CA SER A 159 3.47 2.56 -7.73
C SER A 159 4.23 1.24 -7.61
N PRO A 160 4.38 0.44 -8.68
CA PRO A 160 5.25 -0.73 -8.62
C PRO A 160 6.73 -0.37 -8.66
N LEU A 161 7.07 0.85 -9.07
CA LEU A 161 8.45 1.29 -9.21
C LEU A 161 8.85 2.21 -8.06
N ARG A 162 10.09 2.05 -7.59
CA ARG A 162 10.70 3.01 -6.67
C ARG A 162 11.17 4.26 -7.40
N GLN A 163 11.81 4.08 -8.56
CA GLN A 163 12.41 5.14 -9.36
C GLN A 163 11.71 5.29 -10.72
N GLY A 164 12.05 6.36 -11.43
CA GLY A 164 11.44 6.72 -12.71
C GLY A 164 10.28 7.70 -12.58
N PRO A 165 9.71 8.19 -13.70
CA PRO A 165 8.74 9.28 -13.69
C PRO A 165 7.47 9.02 -12.86
N TRP A 166 6.99 7.77 -12.85
CA TRP A 166 5.84 7.32 -12.04
C TRP A 166 6.28 6.53 -10.81
N GLY A 167 7.55 6.61 -10.43
CA GLY A 167 8.09 5.96 -9.25
C GLY A 167 7.73 6.71 -7.96
N VAL A 168 7.80 6.00 -6.84
CA VAL A 168 7.58 6.56 -5.50
C VAL A 168 8.48 7.77 -5.22
N GLU A 169 9.77 7.72 -5.61
CA GLU A 169 10.71 8.83 -5.41
C GLU A 169 10.33 10.08 -6.20
N ALA A 170 9.72 9.93 -7.39
CA ALA A 170 9.24 11.06 -8.17
C ALA A 170 8.04 11.74 -7.47
N LEU A 171 7.11 10.95 -6.92
CA LEU A 171 5.98 11.46 -6.13
C LEU A 171 6.48 12.21 -4.89
N HIS A 172 7.42 11.63 -4.14
CA HIS A 172 8.01 12.29 -2.98
C HIS A 172 8.71 13.60 -3.36
N ARG A 173 9.48 13.62 -4.45
CA ARG A 173 10.15 14.83 -4.92
C ARG A 173 9.16 15.92 -5.32
N ALA A 174 8.07 15.55 -6.00
CA ALA A 174 7.03 16.49 -6.42
C ALA A 174 6.22 17.08 -5.24
N LEU A 175 6.17 16.37 -4.10
CA LEU A 175 5.41 16.77 -2.91
C LEU A 175 6.27 17.45 -1.83
N LEU A 176 7.54 17.08 -1.70
CA LEU A 176 8.45 17.61 -0.66
C LEU A 176 9.48 18.60 -1.20
N GLY A 177 9.76 18.59 -2.51
CA GLY A 177 10.77 19.46 -3.10
C GLY A 177 12.13 19.29 -2.44
N SER A 178 12.75 20.40 -2.02
CA SER A 178 14.06 20.40 -1.34
C SER A 178 14.05 19.72 0.02
N ALA A 179 12.89 19.58 0.68
CA ALA A 179 12.79 18.94 1.98
C ALA A 179 13.14 17.44 1.93
N LEU A 180 12.97 16.77 0.78
CA LEU A 180 13.25 15.34 0.62
C LEU A 180 14.69 14.96 0.98
N GLY A 181 15.66 15.84 0.71
CA GLY A 181 17.07 15.62 1.04
C GLY A 181 17.49 16.16 2.41
N ALA A 182 16.56 16.80 3.14
CA ALA A 182 16.83 17.33 4.47
C ALA A 182 16.64 16.23 5.54
N PRO A 183 17.26 16.38 6.73
CA PRO A 183 16.95 15.56 7.89
C PRO A 183 15.45 15.55 8.19
N LEU A 184 14.95 14.46 8.77
CA LEU A 184 13.52 14.23 9.02
C LEU A 184 12.89 15.38 9.81
N GLU A 185 13.61 15.93 10.79
CA GLU A 185 13.19 17.07 11.60
C GLU A 185 12.85 18.30 10.75
N ARG A 186 13.46 18.45 9.58
CA ARG A 186 13.25 19.60 8.69
C ARG A 186 12.14 19.39 7.67
N TRP A 187 11.51 18.22 7.63
CA TRP A 187 10.35 18.00 6.76
C TRP A 187 9.16 18.84 7.23
N PRO A 188 8.19 19.16 6.34
CA PRO A 188 6.98 19.85 6.76
C PRO A 188 6.19 19.03 7.80
N LEU A 189 5.58 19.71 8.78
CA LEU A 189 4.64 19.06 9.70
C LEU A 189 3.51 18.37 8.93
N GLY A 190 3.02 17.27 9.47
CA GLY A 190 2.05 16.39 8.82
C GLY A 190 2.64 15.44 7.79
N THR A 191 3.94 15.46 7.53
CA THR A 191 4.56 14.51 6.59
C THR A 191 4.50 13.09 7.16
N PRO A 192 3.87 12.12 6.47
CA PRO A 192 3.93 10.72 6.84
C PRO A 192 5.36 10.17 6.72
N VAL A 193 5.76 9.34 7.67
CA VAL A 193 7.10 8.75 7.81
C VAL A 193 6.97 7.23 7.81
N LEU A 194 7.78 6.54 7.01
CA LEU A 194 7.88 5.09 6.96
C LEU A 194 9.14 4.62 7.68
N ASN A 195 8.98 3.80 8.71
CA ASN A 195 10.09 3.09 9.32
C ASN A 195 10.58 1.95 8.41
N ARG A 196 11.89 1.92 8.13
CA ARG A 196 12.51 1.00 7.17
C ARG A 196 13.19 -0.21 7.80
N LEU A 197 13.35 -0.22 9.13
CA LEU A 197 14.14 -1.22 9.86
C LEU A 197 13.30 -1.86 10.96
N ASN A 198 13.50 -3.14 11.23
CA ASN A 198 12.95 -3.74 12.46
C ASN A 198 13.76 -3.19 13.65
N ARG A 199 13.07 -2.63 14.64
CA ARG A 199 13.67 -1.98 15.82
C ARG A 199 12.96 -2.53 17.08
N PRO A 200 13.35 -3.73 17.56
CA PRO A 200 12.65 -4.41 18.63
C PRO A 200 12.67 -3.65 19.96
N GLU A 201 13.77 -2.96 20.29
CA GLU A 201 13.86 -2.09 21.48
C GLU A 201 12.86 -0.92 21.45
N GLN A 202 12.38 -0.58 20.26
CA GLN A 202 11.37 0.45 20.04
C GLN A 202 10.04 -0.17 19.63
N GLU A 203 9.88 -1.49 19.67
CA GLU A 203 8.63 -2.18 19.26
C GLU A 203 8.15 -1.75 17.86
N LEU A 204 9.08 -1.40 16.96
CA LEU A 204 8.76 -1.00 15.60
C LEU A 204 9.16 -2.08 14.61
N SER A 205 8.27 -2.33 13.65
CA SER A 205 8.49 -3.21 12.51
C SER A 205 8.79 -2.41 11.25
N ASN A 206 9.51 -3.02 10.31
CA ASN A 206 9.70 -2.46 8.98
C ASN A 206 8.35 -2.36 8.27
N GLY A 207 7.95 -1.15 7.90
CA GLY A 207 6.65 -0.87 7.33
C GLY A 207 5.75 -0.02 8.21
N ASP A 208 6.09 0.16 9.49
CA ASP A 208 5.32 1.00 10.40
C ASP A 208 5.33 2.47 9.94
N ILE A 209 4.16 3.11 10.02
CA ILE A 209 3.94 4.48 9.56
C ILE A 209 3.74 5.39 10.77
N GLY A 210 4.31 6.58 10.71
CA GLY A 210 4.03 7.68 11.62
C GLY A 210 3.82 9.00 10.88
N VAL A 211 3.63 10.07 11.63
CA VAL A 211 3.46 11.44 11.14
C VAL A 211 4.39 12.37 11.91
N LEU A 212 5.09 13.24 11.19
CA LEU A 212 5.87 14.30 11.80
C LEU A 212 4.94 15.36 12.42
N VAL A 213 5.01 15.49 13.73
CA VAL A 213 4.20 16.40 14.56
C VAL A 213 5.10 17.33 15.37
N GLU A 214 4.52 18.34 15.98
CA GLU A 214 5.22 19.26 16.87
C GLU A 214 4.55 19.30 18.24
N ARG A 215 5.35 19.37 19.28
CA ARG A 215 4.92 19.52 20.66
C ARG A 215 5.91 20.40 21.42
N ASP A 216 5.43 21.45 22.06
CA ASP A 216 6.26 22.34 22.89
C ASP A 216 7.52 22.85 22.15
N GLY A 217 7.41 23.09 20.83
CA GLY A 217 8.52 23.50 19.96
C GLY A 217 9.48 22.37 19.55
N LEU A 218 9.25 21.14 20.00
CA LEU A 218 10.02 19.94 19.64
C LEU A 218 9.32 19.16 18.53
N ARG A 219 10.11 18.71 17.56
CA ARG A 219 9.62 17.86 16.47
C ARG A 219 9.72 16.40 16.82
N LEU A 220 8.60 15.72 16.69
CA LEU A 220 8.42 14.33 17.09
C LEU A 220 7.70 13.57 15.98
N VAL A 221 7.82 12.24 15.96
CA VAL A 221 7.06 11.38 15.08
C VAL A 221 6.03 10.65 15.92
N TRP A 222 4.75 10.94 15.68
CA TRP A 222 3.65 10.15 16.20
C TRP A 222 3.52 8.91 15.33
N MET A 223 3.77 7.73 15.90
CA MET A 223 3.60 6.44 15.24
C MET A 223 2.13 6.02 15.34
N SER A 224 1.58 5.39 14.30
CA SER A 224 0.18 4.92 14.29
C SER A 224 -0.14 3.93 15.42
N ALA A 225 0.87 3.27 15.97
CA ALA A 225 0.78 2.44 17.18
C ALA A 225 0.65 3.24 18.49
N GLY A 226 0.51 4.57 18.43
CA GLY A 226 0.33 5.46 19.58
C GLY A 226 1.62 5.90 20.30
N ARG A 227 2.79 5.58 19.74
CA ARG A 227 4.09 5.93 20.32
C ARG A 227 4.59 7.26 19.77
N LEU A 228 5.26 8.05 20.61
CA LEU A 228 5.87 9.32 20.22
C LEU A 228 7.39 9.20 20.26
N LEU A 229 8.05 9.45 19.12
CA LEU A 229 9.49 9.21 18.98
C LEU A 229 10.23 10.45 18.50
N HIS A 230 11.44 10.67 19.01
CA HIS A 230 12.33 11.67 18.43
C HIS A 230 12.76 11.22 17.01
N PRO A 231 12.77 12.09 15.99
CA PRO A 231 13.17 11.76 14.62
C PRO A 231 14.50 11.00 14.47
N ALA A 232 15.53 11.36 15.24
CA ALA A 232 16.79 10.62 15.29
C ALA A 232 16.68 9.11 15.64
N ARG A 233 15.60 8.69 16.33
CA ARG A 233 15.32 7.27 16.62
C ARG A 233 14.88 6.49 15.37
N LEU A 234 14.45 7.20 14.32
CA LEU A 234 13.99 6.68 13.03
C LEU A 234 15.05 6.91 11.93
N ALA A 235 16.34 6.75 12.24
CA ALA A 235 17.41 6.87 11.26
C ALA A 235 17.14 6.03 9.99
N GLY A 236 17.27 6.64 8.81
CA GLY A 236 16.98 5.98 7.53
C GLY A 236 15.48 5.81 7.22
N ALA A 237 14.59 6.46 7.97
CA ALA A 237 13.19 6.55 7.60
C ALA A 237 12.99 7.35 6.30
N GLU A 238 11.92 7.03 5.58
CA GLU A 238 11.58 7.62 4.29
C GLU A 238 10.20 8.28 4.37
N PRO A 239 9.85 9.23 3.48
CA PRO A 239 8.49 9.72 3.40
C PRO A 239 7.51 8.59 3.04
N ALA A 240 6.32 8.60 3.63
CA ALA A 240 5.24 7.66 3.33
C ALA A 240 4.09 8.32 2.53
N LEU A 241 4.37 9.40 1.80
CA LEU A 241 3.39 10.12 0.95
C LEU A 241 2.90 9.27 -0.24
N ALA A 242 3.68 8.27 -0.61
CA ALA A 242 3.40 7.27 -1.62
C ALA A 242 4.19 6.01 -1.24
N LEU A 243 3.70 4.83 -1.63
CA LEU A 243 4.32 3.55 -1.32
C LEU A 243 4.46 2.68 -2.57
N THR A 244 5.40 1.73 -2.51
CA THR A 244 5.38 0.68 -3.52
C THR A 244 4.22 -0.27 -3.27
N VAL A 245 3.67 -0.91 -4.31
CA VAL A 245 2.57 -1.90 -4.14
C VAL A 245 2.97 -3.00 -3.14
N HIS A 246 4.22 -3.47 -3.21
CA HIS A 246 4.80 -4.43 -2.25
C HIS A 246 4.78 -3.91 -0.81
N LYS A 247 5.14 -2.64 -0.58
CA LYS A 247 5.16 -2.05 0.77
C LYS A 247 3.77 -1.73 1.32
N ALA A 248 2.75 -1.69 0.47
CA ALA A 248 1.36 -1.53 0.89
C ALA A 248 0.65 -2.88 1.15
N GLN A 249 1.32 -4.03 1.00
CA GLN A 249 0.74 -5.32 1.34
C GLN A 249 0.35 -5.38 2.83
N GLY A 250 -0.86 -5.84 3.11
CA GLY A 250 -1.44 -5.83 4.46
C GLY A 250 -2.14 -4.52 4.84
N SER A 251 -1.74 -3.39 4.26
CA SER A 251 -2.36 -2.07 4.50
C SER A 251 -3.60 -1.84 3.64
N GLN A 252 -4.43 -0.86 4.03
CA GLN A 252 -5.67 -0.52 3.35
C GLN A 252 -5.93 0.98 3.42
N TYR A 253 -6.56 1.52 2.39
CA TYR A 253 -6.81 2.97 2.29
C TYR A 253 -8.21 3.25 1.76
N GLY A 254 -8.80 4.38 2.12
CA GLY A 254 -10.09 4.84 1.58
C GLY A 254 -10.03 4.94 0.06
N GLU A 255 -9.06 5.68 -0.46
CA GLU A 255 -8.79 5.85 -1.88
C GLU A 255 -7.35 5.45 -2.25
N VAL A 256 -7.19 4.77 -3.38
CA VAL A 256 -5.87 4.43 -3.94
C VAL A 256 -5.69 5.09 -5.30
N LEU A 257 -4.59 5.82 -5.45
CA LEU A 257 -4.13 6.34 -6.75
C LEU A 257 -3.05 5.39 -7.26
N LEU A 258 -3.40 4.47 -8.15
CA LEU A 258 -2.50 3.42 -8.63
C LEU A 258 -1.87 3.85 -9.96
N LEU A 259 -0.57 4.14 -9.96
CA LEU A 259 0.18 4.44 -11.18
C LEU A 259 0.82 3.16 -11.69
N LEU A 260 0.44 2.72 -12.88
CA LEU A 260 0.92 1.50 -13.50
C LEU A 260 1.79 1.82 -14.73
N PRO A 261 3.14 1.89 -14.60
CA PRO A 261 4.04 2.22 -15.70
C PRO A 261 4.15 1.08 -16.74
N PRO A 262 4.58 1.36 -17.99
CA PRO A 262 4.58 0.39 -19.09
C PRO A 262 5.34 -0.90 -18.78
N SER A 263 6.46 -0.79 -18.05
CA SER A 263 7.32 -1.93 -17.70
C SER A 263 6.70 -2.93 -16.72
N ARG A 264 5.49 -2.67 -16.22
CA ARG A 264 4.82 -3.46 -15.18
C ARG A 264 3.38 -3.84 -15.51
N HIS A 265 2.91 -3.62 -16.74
CA HIS A 265 1.55 -3.99 -17.18
C HIS A 265 1.32 -5.50 -17.17
N GLY A 266 2.34 -6.27 -17.53
CA GLY A 266 2.27 -7.73 -17.66
C GLY A 266 2.08 -8.54 -16.37
N ASP A 267 2.04 -7.90 -15.19
CA ASP A 267 1.83 -8.61 -13.91
C ASP A 267 0.41 -8.37 -13.36
N PRO A 268 -0.53 -9.31 -13.57
CA PRO A 268 -1.91 -9.15 -13.10
C PRO A 268 -2.00 -9.10 -11.56
N ARG A 269 -1.06 -9.73 -10.84
CA ARG A 269 -1.05 -9.73 -9.38
C ARG A 269 -0.67 -8.39 -8.81
N LEU A 270 0.20 -7.66 -9.52
CA LEU A 270 0.57 -6.31 -9.15
C LEU A 270 -0.65 -5.39 -9.21
N LEU A 271 -1.39 -5.45 -10.32
CA LEU A 271 -2.62 -4.68 -10.50
C LEU A 271 -3.67 -5.10 -9.47
N TYR A 272 -3.92 -6.40 -9.32
CA TYR A 272 -4.86 -6.94 -8.34
C TYR A 272 -4.53 -6.52 -6.90
N THR A 273 -3.25 -6.63 -6.50
CA THR A 273 -2.80 -6.25 -5.16
C THR A 273 -3.01 -4.75 -4.92
N GLY A 274 -2.67 -3.91 -5.91
CA GLY A 274 -2.87 -2.47 -5.84
C GLY A 274 -4.34 -2.08 -5.73
N LEU A 275 -5.21 -2.64 -6.58
CA LEU A 275 -6.66 -2.40 -6.57
C LEU A 275 -7.28 -2.79 -5.22
N THR A 276 -6.91 -3.96 -4.69
CA THR A 276 -7.48 -4.48 -3.43
C THR A 276 -6.98 -3.74 -2.18
N ARG A 277 -6.03 -2.81 -2.30
CA ARG A 277 -5.68 -1.91 -1.19
C ARG A 277 -6.77 -0.87 -0.92
N ALA A 278 -7.58 -0.54 -1.91
CA ALA A 278 -8.68 0.41 -1.74
C ALA A 278 -9.84 -0.20 -0.96
N ARG A 279 -10.44 0.59 -0.05
CA ARG A 279 -11.70 0.30 0.64
C ARG A 279 -12.89 0.89 -0.11
N ARG A 280 -12.73 2.05 -0.75
CA ARG A 280 -13.85 2.81 -1.33
C ARG A 280 -13.62 3.21 -2.78
N ARG A 281 -12.45 3.73 -3.15
CA ARG A 281 -12.22 4.26 -4.51
C ARG A 281 -10.83 3.97 -5.04
N VAL A 282 -10.71 3.82 -6.34
CA VAL A 282 -9.44 3.74 -7.06
C VAL A 282 -9.43 4.71 -8.23
N LEU A 283 -8.31 5.43 -8.40
CA LEU A 283 -7.91 6.01 -9.68
C LEU A 283 -6.77 5.15 -10.23
N LEU A 284 -7.04 4.43 -11.32
CA LEU A 284 -6.04 3.67 -12.07
C LEU A 284 -5.46 4.56 -13.17
N VAL A 285 -4.15 4.80 -13.11
CA VAL A 285 -3.43 5.56 -14.13
C VAL A 285 -2.57 4.62 -14.95
N THR A 286 -2.77 4.62 -16.26
CA THR A 286 -1.97 3.86 -17.23
C THR A 286 -1.36 4.79 -18.27
N PRO A 287 -0.27 4.37 -18.95
CA PRO A 287 0.32 5.11 -20.05
C PRO A 287 -0.73 5.34 -21.12
N GLY A 288 -0.80 6.57 -21.64
CA GLY A 288 -1.50 6.82 -22.90
C GLY A 288 -0.80 6.11 -24.04
N GLN A 289 -1.56 5.76 -25.09
CA GLN A 289 -0.97 5.19 -26.29
C GLN A 289 0.06 6.18 -26.88
N PRO A 290 1.21 5.68 -27.37
CA PRO A 290 2.11 6.53 -28.13
C PRO A 290 1.37 7.05 -29.35
N THR A 291 1.24 8.38 -29.45
CA THR A 291 0.77 9.08 -30.66
C THR A 291 1.69 8.84 -31.83
#